data_AF-A0A8H6VB98-F1
#
_entry.id   AF-A0A8H6VB98-F1
#
_cell.length_a   1.000
_cell.length_b   1.000
_cell.length_c   1.000
_cell.angle_alpha   90.00
_cell.angle_beta   90.00
_cell.angle_gamma   90.00
#
_symmetry.space_group_name_H-M   'P 1'
#
loop_
_entity.id
_entity.type
_entity.pdbx_description
1 polymer ?
#
loop_
_entity_poly.entity_id
_entity_poly.type
_entity_poly.pdbx_seq_one_letter_code
_entity_poly.pdbx_strand_id
1 'polypeptide(L)'
;MLYMMTQFDCGLDPVSTITILQALRWAIPAWELDLKDTTIQHCFRKALHIEEVAEIEEREVIKQIEQGIQKMQLSNYIKEAMDINQFISPADEEVNDNLLELDEMILGQYTVDQQDEEDDDTAEPLPRIPPADALECLYKLRLYEEQQVDADKALLKTFMQYERAILKRKIESLRQGDIRQFFG
;
A
#
# COMPACT_ATOMS: atom_id res chain seq x y z
N MET A 1 -4.16 -11.42 -7.46
CA MET A 1 -3.02 -12.06 -6.75
C MET A 1 -3.46 -13.03 -5.66
N LEU A 2 -4.54 -12.75 -4.91
CA LEU A 2 -4.95 -13.58 -3.77
C LEU A 2 -5.19 -15.05 -4.12
N TYR A 3 -5.91 -15.37 -5.21
CA TYR A 3 -6.22 -16.77 -5.57
C TYR A 3 -4.97 -17.63 -5.84
N MET A 4 -4.06 -17.13 -6.68
CA MET A 4 -2.82 -17.85 -7.01
C MET A 4 -1.93 -18.03 -5.79
N MET A 5 -1.83 -17.01 -4.93
CA MET A 5 -1.10 -17.11 -3.65
C MET A 5 -1.76 -18.12 -2.71
N THR A 6 -3.08 -18.06 -2.53
CA THR A 6 -3.80 -19.00 -1.64
C THR A 6 -3.74 -20.45 -2.12
N GLN A 7 -3.72 -20.70 -3.43
CA GLN A 7 -3.60 -22.06 -3.96
C GLN A 7 -2.17 -22.59 -3.82
N PHE A 8 -1.19 -21.72 -4.02
CA PHE A 8 0.22 -22.04 -3.79
C PHE A 8 0.49 -22.36 -2.31
N ASP A 9 -0.08 -21.56 -1.39
CA ASP A 9 0.02 -21.78 0.06
C ASP A 9 -0.65 -23.10 0.50
N CYS A 10 -1.66 -23.57 -0.24
CA CYS A 10 -2.32 -24.86 -0.04
C CYS A 10 -1.58 -26.05 -0.72
N GLY A 11 -0.46 -25.82 -1.40
CA GLY A 11 0.31 -26.87 -2.09
C GLY A 11 -0.36 -27.42 -3.35
N LEU A 12 -1.37 -26.73 -3.88
CA LEU A 12 -2.09 -27.12 -5.09
C LEU A 12 -1.52 -26.38 -6.30
N ASP A 13 -1.48 -27.04 -7.46
CA ASP A 13 -1.11 -26.36 -8.70
C ASP A 13 -2.23 -25.36 -9.09
N PRO A 14 -1.97 -24.04 -9.02
CA PRO A 14 -2.95 -23.03 -9.35
C PRO A 14 -3.39 -23.11 -10.82
N VAL A 15 -2.55 -23.66 -11.70
CA VAL A 15 -2.84 -23.79 -13.14
C VAL A 15 -3.86 -24.90 -13.41
N SER A 16 -3.84 -25.96 -12.60
CA SER A 16 -4.81 -27.07 -12.67
C SER A 16 -6.17 -26.71 -12.06
N THR A 17 -6.18 -25.78 -11.10
CA THR A 17 -7.35 -25.48 -10.27
C THR A 17 -8.09 -24.20 -10.71
N ILE A 18 -7.54 -23.42 -11.65
CA ILE A 18 -8.14 -22.16 -12.08
C ILE A 18 -9.33 -22.39 -13.03
N THR A 19 -10.45 -21.74 -12.73
CA THR A 19 -11.59 -21.67 -13.65
C THR A 19 -11.40 -20.55 -14.67
N ILE A 20 -12.06 -20.65 -15.84
CA ILE A 20 -12.03 -19.60 -16.87
C ILE A 20 -12.49 -18.25 -16.29
N LEU A 21 -13.50 -18.25 -15.41
CA LEU A 21 -13.98 -17.05 -14.75
C LEU A 21 -12.89 -16.41 -13.87
N GLN A 22 -12.13 -17.20 -13.11
CA GLN A 22 -11.02 -16.70 -12.31
C GLN A 22 -9.88 -16.16 -13.19
N ALA A 23 -9.59 -16.82 -14.31
CA ALA A 23 -8.60 -16.35 -15.27
C ALA A 23 -9.00 -14.98 -15.87
N LEU A 24 -10.27 -14.82 -16.26
CA LEU A 24 -10.81 -13.56 -16.78
C LEU A 24 -10.82 -12.46 -15.70
N ARG A 25 -11.25 -12.79 -14.48
CA ARG A 25 -11.23 -11.87 -13.34
C ARG A 25 -9.81 -11.43 -12.95
N TRP A 26 -8.78 -12.19 -13.33
CA TRP A 26 -7.39 -11.77 -13.17
C TRP A 26 -6.89 -10.94 -14.35
N ALA A 27 -7.13 -11.39 -15.58
CA ALA A 27 -6.62 -10.74 -16.79
C ALA A 27 -7.20 -9.34 -16.99
N ILE A 28 -8.51 -9.15 -16.74
CA ILE A 28 -9.19 -7.88 -16.99
C ILE A 28 -8.65 -6.75 -16.10
N PRO A 29 -8.56 -6.87 -14.75
CA PRO A 29 -7.97 -5.82 -13.92
C PRO A 29 -6.48 -5.62 -14.18
N ALA A 30 -5.73 -6.67 -14.52
CA ALA A 30 -4.31 -6.54 -14.85
C ALA A 30 -4.13 -5.69 -16.12
N TRP A 31 -4.97 -5.92 -17.13
CA TRP A 31 -4.93 -5.17 -18.38
C TRP A 31 -5.47 -3.73 -18.22
N GLU A 32 -6.57 -3.54 -17.49
CA GLU A 32 -7.22 -2.24 -17.39
C GLU A 32 -6.64 -1.30 -16.33
N LEU A 33 -6.02 -1.84 -15.28
CA LEU A 33 -5.60 -1.03 -14.12
C LEU A 33 -4.08 -1.06 -13.88
N ASP A 34 -3.37 -2.12 -14.26
CA ASP A 34 -1.92 -2.23 -14.00
C ASP A 34 -1.07 -1.88 -15.23
N LEU A 35 -1.61 -2.11 -16.43
CA LEU A 35 -0.87 -1.84 -17.65
C LEU A 35 -0.89 -0.34 -17.95
N LYS A 36 0.25 0.32 -17.74
CA LYS A 36 0.44 1.72 -18.16
C LYS A 36 0.66 1.77 -19.67
N ASP A 37 0.14 2.80 -20.33
CA ASP A 37 0.36 3.03 -21.76
C ASP A 37 1.85 3.12 -22.11
N THR A 38 2.67 3.65 -21.18
CA THR A 38 4.13 3.72 -21.32
C THR A 38 4.78 2.33 -21.38
N THR A 39 4.23 1.33 -20.67
CA THR A 39 4.71 -0.06 -20.71
C THR A 39 4.47 -0.68 -22.08
N ILE A 40 3.30 -0.45 -22.68
CA ILE A 40 2.98 -0.92 -24.04
C ILE A 40 3.92 -0.26 -25.06
N GLN A 41 4.03 1.07 -24.99
CA GLN A 41 4.91 1.83 -25.89
C GLN A 41 6.37 1.39 -25.77
N HIS A 42 6.85 1.15 -24.55
CA HIS A 42 8.20 0.66 -24.29
C HIS A 42 8.42 -0.76 -24.86
N CYS A 43 7.46 -1.67 -24.68
CA CYS A 43 7.51 -3.01 -25.26
C CYS A 43 7.57 -2.97 -26.79
N PHE A 44 6.76 -2.15 -27.44
CA PHE A 44 6.79 -1.99 -28.90
C PHE A 44 8.08 -1.32 -29.37
N ARG A 45 8.56 -0.28 -28.68
CA ARG A 45 9.82 0.40 -29.00
C ARG A 45 11.02 -0.55 -28.88
N LYS A 46 11.05 -1.38 -27.83
CA LYS A 46 12.05 -2.42 -27.60
C LYS A 46 12.00 -3.53 -28.64
N ALA A 47 10.80 -4.02 -28.99
CA ALA A 47 10.64 -5.06 -29.99
C ALA A 47 11.04 -4.58 -31.40
N LEU A 48 10.73 -3.32 -31.74
CA LEU A 48 11.03 -2.71 -33.03
C LEU A 48 12.45 -2.12 -33.13
N HIS A 49 13.28 -2.22 -32.08
CA HIS A 49 14.65 -1.69 -32.04
C HIS A 49 14.76 -0.21 -32.47
N ILE A 50 13.73 0.59 -32.18
CA ILE A 50 13.72 2.04 -32.44
C ILE A 50 14.54 2.71 -31.31
N GLU A 51 15.86 2.55 -31.37
CA GLU A 51 16.99 3.15 -30.63
C GLU A 51 16.87 3.65 -29.16
N GLU A 52 18.04 3.69 -28.52
CA GLU A 52 18.35 3.77 -27.08
C GLU A 52 17.32 4.50 -26.21
N VAL A 53 16.77 3.75 -25.26
CA VAL A 53 15.95 4.27 -24.17
C VAL A 53 16.81 5.21 -23.35
N ALA A 54 16.65 6.52 -23.56
CA ALA A 54 17.08 7.50 -22.59
C ALA A 54 16.33 7.21 -21.28
N GLU A 55 17.05 6.74 -20.26
CA GLU A 55 16.60 6.68 -18.86
C GLU A 55 16.15 8.09 -18.42
N ILE A 56 14.87 8.39 -18.57
CA ILE A 56 14.33 9.70 -18.19
C ILE A 56 13.34 9.61 -17.01
N GLU A 57 12.82 8.43 -16.65
CA GLU A 57 11.75 8.34 -15.62
C GLU A 57 12.22 8.40 -14.16
N GLU A 58 13.48 8.10 -13.81
CA GLU A 58 13.93 8.14 -12.40
C GLU A 58 14.41 9.52 -11.94
N ARG A 59 14.78 10.39 -12.88
CA ARG A 59 15.35 11.72 -12.56
C ARG A 59 14.30 12.66 -11.95
N GLU A 60 13.03 12.50 -12.32
CA GLU A 60 11.94 13.30 -11.75
C GLU A 60 11.62 12.90 -10.32
N VAL A 61 11.65 11.60 -10.00
CA VAL A 61 11.37 11.09 -8.65
C VAL A 61 12.49 11.51 -7.69
N ILE A 62 13.75 11.37 -8.11
CA ILE A 62 14.90 11.83 -7.32
C ILE A 62 14.84 13.34 -7.09
N LYS A 63 14.52 14.13 -8.12
CA LYS A 63 14.32 15.58 -7.98
C LYS A 63 13.19 15.95 -7.02
N GLN A 64 12.08 15.20 -7.02
CA GLN A 64 10.98 15.45 -6.09
C GLN A 64 11.37 15.16 -4.64
N ILE A 65 12.15 14.12 -4.41
CA ILE A 65 12.67 13.76 -3.08
C ILE A 65 13.68 14.82 -2.60
N GLU A 66 14.61 15.26 -3.46
CA GLU A 66 15.54 16.35 -3.17
C GLU A 66 14.81 17.65 -2.80
N GLN A 67 13.77 18.01 -3.55
CA GLN A 67 12.95 19.20 -3.27
C GLN A 67 12.17 19.08 -1.96
N GLY A 68 11.72 17.88 -1.60
CA GLY A 68 11.07 17.61 -0.31
C GLY A 68 12.04 17.81 0.87
N ILE A 69 13.25 17.28 0.75
CA ILE A 69 14.30 17.39 1.77
C ILE A 69 14.74 18.86 1.94
N GLN A 70 14.93 19.60 0.84
CA GLN A 70 15.25 21.03 0.89
C GLN A 70 14.15 21.86 1.57
N LYS A 71 12.87 21.54 1.33
CA LYS A 71 11.76 22.21 2.03
C LYS A 71 11.76 21.92 3.54
N MET A 72 12.15 20.70 3.93
CA MET A 72 12.29 20.33 5.34
C MET A 72 13.50 20.99 6.03
N GLN A 73 14.59 21.25 5.29
CA GLN A 73 15.71 22.06 5.79
C GLN A 73 15.33 23.54 5.97
N LEU A 74 14.62 24.13 5.01
CA LEU A 74 14.17 25.53 5.08
C LEU A 74 13.17 25.77 6.22
N SER A 75 12.44 24.73 6.63
CA SER A 75 11.53 24.78 7.77
C SER A 75 12.19 24.40 9.10
N ASN A 76 13.53 24.28 9.13
CA ASN A 76 14.37 23.96 10.29
C ASN A 76 14.08 22.59 10.94
N TYR A 77 13.34 21.70 10.26
CA TYR A 77 13.11 20.33 10.73
C TYR A 77 14.33 19.42 10.52
N ILE A 78 15.23 19.78 9.60
CA ILE A 78 16.49 19.05 9.34
C ILE A 78 17.63 20.07 9.27
N LYS A 79 18.67 19.91 10.11
CA LYS A 79 19.82 20.85 10.15
C LYS A 79 20.82 20.66 9.01
N GLU A 80 21.04 19.43 8.56
CA GLU A 80 21.98 19.09 7.48
C GLU A 80 21.43 17.90 6.69
N ALA A 81 21.24 18.06 5.37
CA ALA A 81 20.69 17.01 4.52
C ALA A 81 21.82 16.11 4.03
N MET A 82 21.69 14.81 4.30
CA MET A 82 22.59 13.78 3.79
C MET A 82 22.37 13.58 2.29
N ASP A 83 23.45 13.35 1.54
CA ASP A 83 23.35 13.01 0.12
C ASP A 83 22.53 11.71 -0.02
N ILE A 84 21.44 11.79 -0.81
CA ILE A 84 20.53 10.67 -1.06
C ILE A 84 21.31 9.48 -1.64
N ASN A 85 22.42 9.73 -2.33
CA ASN A 85 23.28 8.69 -2.90
C ASN A 85 24.16 7.97 -1.86
N GLN A 86 24.18 8.40 -0.59
CA GLN A 86 24.96 7.79 0.51
C GLN A 86 24.11 7.19 1.66
N PHE A 87 22.78 7.14 1.49
CA PHE A 87 21.83 6.81 2.56
C PHE A 87 22.00 5.41 3.22
N ILE A 88 22.73 4.47 2.61
CA ILE A 88 22.80 3.08 3.10
C ILE A 88 23.87 2.86 4.20
N SER A 89 24.72 3.83 4.55
CA SER A 89 25.69 3.63 5.65
C SER A 89 26.14 4.95 6.32
N PRO A 90 25.43 5.47 7.34
CA PRO A 90 25.95 6.55 8.16
C PRO A 90 27.14 6.06 9.01
N ALA A 91 28.23 6.82 9.03
CA ALA A 91 29.47 6.43 9.70
C ALA A 91 29.44 6.59 11.24
N ASP A 92 28.42 7.28 11.76
CA ASP A 92 28.34 7.72 13.17
C ASP A 92 27.32 6.93 14.02
N GLU A 93 26.74 5.84 13.51
CA GLU A 93 25.81 5.03 14.30
C GLU A 93 26.58 4.13 15.29
N GLU A 94 26.82 4.65 16.50
CA GLU A 94 27.15 3.85 17.69
C GLU A 94 25.85 3.34 18.36
N VAL A 95 25.75 2.02 18.50
CA VAL A 95 24.66 1.34 19.23
C VAL A 95 24.96 1.38 20.73
N ASN A 96 24.05 1.96 21.54
CA ASN A 96 24.19 2.03 23.01
C ASN A 96 23.08 1.22 23.70
N ASP A 97 23.44 0.09 24.32
CA ASP A 97 22.51 -0.92 24.86
C ASP A 97 22.10 -0.71 26.34
N ASN A 98 22.23 0.51 26.87
CA ASN A 98 22.06 0.76 28.30
C ASN A 98 20.60 1.16 28.65
N LEU A 99 19.87 0.22 29.25
CA LEU A 99 18.41 0.30 29.51
C LEU A 99 17.94 1.44 30.41
N LEU A 100 18.78 1.95 31.32
CA LEU A 100 18.38 2.97 32.29
C LEU A 100 18.17 4.36 31.65
N GLU A 101 18.91 4.68 30.60
CA GLU A 101 18.80 5.97 29.90
C GLU A 101 17.58 6.03 28.96
N LEU A 102 17.05 4.86 28.55
CA LEU A 102 15.86 4.76 27.72
C LEU A 102 14.58 5.05 28.50
N ASP A 103 14.48 4.60 29.75
CA ASP A 103 13.28 4.75 30.57
C ASP A 103 12.99 6.21 30.96
N GLU A 104 14.02 6.99 31.32
CA GLU A 104 13.85 8.42 31.61
C GLU A 104 13.38 9.22 30.39
N MET A 105 13.82 8.82 29.19
CA MET A 105 13.46 9.49 27.94
C MET A 105 11.99 9.26 27.56
N ILE A 106 11.46 8.08 27.86
CA ILE A 106 10.08 7.71 27.57
C ILE A 106 9.12 8.40 28.57
N LEU A 107 9.47 8.44 29.86
CA LEU A 107 8.62 9.04 30.90
C LEU A 107 8.44 10.56 30.74
N GLY A 108 9.42 11.25 30.18
CA GLY A 108 9.33 12.69 29.89
C GLY A 108 8.29 13.08 28.84
N GLN A 109 7.82 12.14 28.01
CA GLN A 109 6.93 12.43 26.87
C GLN A 109 5.43 12.40 27.19
N TYR A 110 5.01 11.87 28.35
CA TYR A 110 3.60 11.55 28.62
C TYR A 110 2.96 12.30 29.80
N THR A 111 3.61 13.31 30.39
CA THR A 111 3.17 13.94 31.66
C THR A 111 2.58 15.36 31.55
N VAL A 112 2.03 15.78 30.41
CA VAL A 112 1.29 17.06 30.33
C VAL A 112 -0.13 16.83 29.80
N ASP A 113 -1.07 16.81 30.75
CA ASP A 113 -2.52 16.71 30.57
C ASP A 113 -3.12 17.86 29.74
N GLN A 114 -4.05 17.54 28.84
CA GLN A 114 -5.04 18.49 28.33
C GLN A 114 -6.45 17.89 28.46
N GLN A 115 -7.25 18.60 29.24
CA GLN A 115 -8.63 18.30 29.63
C GLN A 115 -9.62 18.73 28.55
N ASP A 116 -10.59 17.85 28.32
CA ASP A 116 -12.02 18.02 28.04
C ASP A 116 -12.52 18.93 26.90
N GLU A 117 -13.16 18.30 25.90
CA GLU A 117 -14.47 18.73 25.39
C GLU A 117 -15.39 17.51 25.34
N GLU A 118 -16.44 17.52 26.17
CA GLU A 118 -17.54 16.56 26.18
C GLU A 118 -18.54 16.95 25.08
N ASP A 119 -18.79 16.06 24.12
CA ASP A 119 -19.97 16.10 23.25
C ASP A 119 -20.79 14.81 23.48
N ASP A 120 -21.95 14.98 24.11
CA ASP A 120 -22.92 13.96 24.47
C ASP A 120 -23.83 13.65 23.29
N ASP A 121 -23.35 12.79 22.39
CA ASP A 121 -24.17 12.06 21.42
C ASP A 121 -23.91 10.56 21.62
N THR A 122 -24.62 9.93 22.57
CA THR A 122 -24.58 8.47 22.75
C THR A 122 -25.34 7.75 21.62
N ALA A 123 -24.85 7.86 20.39
CA ALA A 123 -25.13 6.88 19.35
C ALA A 123 -24.26 5.65 19.64
N GLU A 124 -24.89 4.50 19.89
CA GLU A 124 -24.14 3.24 20.04
C GLU A 124 -23.23 3.05 18.81
N PRO A 125 -21.90 2.94 18.99
CA PRO A 125 -21.00 2.85 17.87
C PRO A 125 -21.26 1.53 17.12
N LEU A 126 -21.66 1.64 15.86
CA LEU A 126 -21.82 0.47 15.01
C LEU A 126 -20.48 -0.28 14.91
N PRO A 127 -20.49 -1.62 15.03
CA PRO A 127 -19.26 -2.38 14.94
C PRO A 127 -18.62 -2.17 13.57
N ARG A 128 -17.30 -1.90 13.57
CA ARG A 128 -16.54 -1.76 12.33
C ARG A 128 -16.48 -3.10 11.61
N ILE A 129 -16.88 -3.12 10.34
CA ILE A 129 -16.79 -4.31 9.50
C ILE A 129 -15.31 -4.59 9.21
N PRO A 130 -14.78 -5.79 9.49
CA PRO A 130 -13.40 -6.12 9.21
C PRO A 130 -13.14 -6.16 7.69
N PRO A 131 -11.91 -5.90 7.23
CA PRO A 131 -11.59 -5.88 5.80
C PRO A 131 -11.90 -7.20 5.06
N ALA A 132 -11.83 -8.34 5.76
CA ALA A 132 -12.15 -9.64 5.19
C ALA A 132 -13.64 -9.74 4.79
N ASP A 133 -14.54 -9.39 5.70
CA ASP A 133 -15.99 -9.43 5.47
C ASP A 133 -16.41 -8.43 4.38
N ALA A 134 -15.80 -7.25 4.36
CA ALA A 134 -16.02 -6.26 3.31
C ALA A 134 -15.62 -6.80 1.92
N LEU A 135 -14.49 -7.51 1.83
CA LEU A 135 -14.04 -8.14 0.58
C LEU A 135 -14.96 -9.29 0.16
N GLU A 136 -15.46 -10.09 1.09
CA GLU A 136 -16.41 -11.17 0.80
C GLU A 136 -17.75 -10.61 0.28
N CYS A 137 -18.26 -9.55 0.89
CA CYS A 137 -19.47 -8.88 0.43
C CYS A 137 -19.29 -8.30 -0.96
N LEU A 138 -18.14 -7.66 -1.21
CA LEU A 138 -17.80 -7.09 -2.52
C LEU A 138 -17.65 -8.18 -3.59
N TYR A 139 -17.10 -9.35 -3.23
CA TYR A 139 -17.06 -10.52 -4.12
C TYR A 139 -18.47 -11.00 -4.50
N LYS A 140 -19.39 -11.10 -3.53
CA LYS A 140 -20.78 -11.50 -3.78
C LYS A 140 -21.51 -10.51 -4.67
N LEU A 141 -21.37 -9.21 -4.41
CA LEU A 141 -21.96 -8.14 -5.24
C LEU A 141 -21.44 -8.16 -6.67
N ARG A 142 -20.13 -8.32 -6.84
CA ARG A 142 -19.50 -8.43 -8.16
C ARG A 142 -19.99 -9.67 -8.91
N LEU A 143 -20.07 -10.82 -8.25
CA LEU A 143 -20.58 -12.05 -8.85
C LEU A 143 -22.05 -11.91 -9.27
N TYR A 144 -22.88 -11.28 -8.44
CA TYR A 144 -24.27 -11.00 -8.77
C TYR A 144 -24.40 -10.14 -10.03
N GLU A 145 -23.60 -9.09 -10.12
CA GLU A 145 -23.62 -8.17 -11.27
C GLU A 145 -23.09 -8.84 -12.54
N GLU A 146 -22.00 -9.61 -12.45
CA GLU A 146 -21.43 -10.37 -13.57
C GLU A 146 -22.40 -11.44 -14.14
N GLN A 147 -23.40 -11.87 -13.37
CA GLN A 147 -24.41 -12.84 -13.79
C GLN A 147 -25.63 -12.20 -14.47
N GLN A 148 -25.76 -10.86 -14.46
CA GLN A 148 -26.87 -10.18 -15.11
C GLN A 148 -26.72 -10.16 -16.63
N VAL A 149 -27.86 -10.17 -17.34
CA VAL A 149 -27.90 -10.10 -18.81
C VAL A 149 -27.49 -8.70 -19.32
N ASP A 150 -27.77 -7.68 -18.52
CA ASP A 150 -27.49 -6.25 -18.74
C ASP A 150 -26.49 -5.69 -17.72
N ALA A 151 -25.48 -6.49 -17.35
CA ALA A 151 -24.48 -6.13 -16.36
C ALA A 151 -23.83 -4.75 -16.62
N ASP A 152 -23.82 -3.90 -15.58
CA ASP A 152 -23.18 -2.59 -15.63
C ASP A 152 -21.66 -2.70 -15.50
N LYS A 153 -20.98 -2.54 -16.65
CA LYS A 153 -19.52 -2.58 -16.74
C LYS A 153 -18.84 -1.46 -15.96
N ALA A 154 -19.46 -0.28 -15.87
CA ALA A 154 -18.89 0.84 -15.12
C ALA A 154 -18.95 0.56 -13.61
N LEU A 155 -20.05 -0.05 -13.14
CA LEU A 155 -20.20 -0.50 -11.77
C LEU A 155 -19.17 -1.59 -11.43
N LEU A 156 -18.99 -2.59 -12.31
CA LEU A 156 -17.99 -3.64 -12.13
C LEU A 156 -16.57 -3.07 -12.03
N LYS A 157 -16.21 -2.08 -12.86
CA LYS A 157 -14.92 -1.40 -12.79
C LYS A 157 -14.73 -0.67 -11.46
N THR A 158 -15.80 -0.02 -10.98
CA THR A 158 -15.81 0.65 -9.68
C THR A 158 -15.57 -0.35 -8.55
N PHE A 159 -16.22 -1.52 -8.57
CA PHE A 159 -15.96 -2.59 -7.59
C PHE A 159 -14.51 -3.06 -7.60
N MET A 160 -13.89 -3.23 -8.77
CA MET A 160 -12.47 -3.60 -8.86
C MET A 160 -11.54 -2.55 -8.24
N GLN A 161 -11.86 -1.26 -8.39
CA GLN A 161 -11.10 -0.17 -7.77
C GLN A 161 -11.24 -0.18 -6.25
N TYR A 162 -12.46 -0.37 -5.73
CA TYR A 162 -12.72 -0.49 -4.29
C TYR A 162 -12.05 -1.71 -3.67
N GLU A 163 -12.05 -2.86 -4.37
CA GLU A 163 -11.34 -4.07 -3.93
C GLU A 163 -9.86 -3.78 -3.69
N ARG A 164 -9.19 -3.07 -4.62
CA ARG A 164 -7.80 -2.63 -4.46
C ARG A 164 -7.62 -1.66 -3.30
N ALA A 165 -8.51 -0.71 -3.12
CA ALA A 165 -8.42 0.25 -2.03
C ALA A 165 -8.52 -0.45 -0.66
N ILE A 166 -9.41 -1.42 -0.51
CA ILE A 166 -9.55 -2.21 0.73
C ILE A 166 -8.31 -3.07 0.96
N LEU A 167 -7.79 -3.74 -0.08
CA LEU A 167 -6.55 -4.52 0.02
C LEU A 167 -5.36 -3.65 0.39
N LYS A 168 -5.22 -2.47 -0.21
CA LYS A 168 -4.17 -1.51 0.11
C LYS A 168 -4.25 -1.08 1.57
N ARG A 169 -5.43 -0.68 2.05
CA ARG A 169 -5.66 -0.33 3.46
C ARG A 169 -5.35 -1.48 4.40
N LYS A 170 -5.72 -2.71 4.03
CA LYS A 170 -5.41 -3.92 4.82
C LYS A 170 -3.88 -4.11 4.92
N ILE A 171 -3.15 -3.99 3.81
CA ILE A 171 -1.69 -4.11 3.79
C ILE A 171 -1.04 -2.98 4.60
N GLU A 172 -1.53 -1.75 4.47
CA GLU A 172 -1.06 -0.59 5.26
C GLU A 172 -1.32 -0.80 6.75
N SER A 173 -2.49 -1.32 7.14
CA SER A 173 -2.79 -1.63 8.55
C SER A 173 -1.95 -2.78 9.11
N LEU A 174 -1.55 -3.74 8.27
CA LEU A 174 -0.63 -4.81 8.66
C LEU A 174 0.81 -4.30 8.79
N ARG A 175 1.20 -3.33 7.96
CA ARG A 175 2.49 -2.62 8.07
C ARG A 175 2.55 -1.69 9.28
N GLN A 176 1.41 -1.17 9.72
CA GLN A 176 1.24 -0.39 10.95
C GLN A 176 0.81 -1.27 12.15
N GLY A 177 1.15 -2.55 12.16
CA GLY A 177 1.03 -3.38 13.35
C GLY A 177 1.91 -2.81 14.46
N ASP A 178 1.26 -2.42 15.56
CA ASP A 178 1.89 -1.80 16.72
C ASP A 178 2.96 -2.72 17.31
N ILE A 179 4.21 -2.24 17.34
CA ILE A 179 5.38 -2.96 17.86
C ILE A 179 5.16 -3.39 19.32
N ARG A 180 4.24 -2.75 20.04
CA ARG A 180 3.82 -3.08 21.40
C ARG A 180 3.10 -4.44 21.52
N GLN A 181 2.58 -5.01 20.43
CA GLN A 181 1.97 -6.35 20.43
C GLN A 181 3.01 -7.48 20.35
N PHE A 182 4.27 -7.18 20.00
CA PHE A 182 5.36 -8.16 19.92
C PHE A 182 6.15 -8.31 21.22
N PHE A 183 5.99 -7.38 22.16
CA PHE A 183 6.73 -7.36 23.43
C PHE A 183 5.81 -7.53 24.66
N GLY A 184 4.70 -8.24 24.49
CA GLY A 184 3.86 -8.71 25.61
C GLY A 184 4.47 -9.91 26.33
#